data_AF-A0A1L5KHV1-F1
#
_entry.id   AF-A0A1L5KHV1-F1
#
_cell.length_a   1.000
_cell.length_b   1.000
_cell.length_c   1.000
_cell.angle_alpha   90.00
_cell.angle_beta   90.00
_cell.angle_gamma   90.00
#
_symmetry.space_group_name_H-M   'P 1'
#
loop_
_entity.id
_entity.type
_entity.pdbx_description
1 polymer ?
#
loop_
_entity_poly.entity_id
_entity_poly.type
_entity_poly.pdbx_seq_one_letter_code
_entity_poly.pdbx_strand_id
1 'polypeptide(L)'
;MNKQPVIGISGCLTGSSVRFDGGHKRLPFAMDELAPWVTFKPICPEMAIGLSSPRPALRLVRTDEGEIQMRFSSEPHDDVTGKMADFTAGYLPGLGELAGFIVCAKSPSCGMERLRLYDEKGN
;
A
#
# COMPACT_ATOMS: atom_id res chain seq x y z
N MET A 1 -30.82 -4.79 11.88
CA MET A 1 -29.41 -5.19 12.06
C MET A 1 -28.54 -3.99 11.76
N ASN A 2 -27.87 -3.40 12.76
CA ASN A 2 -26.87 -2.36 12.50
C ASN A 2 -25.61 -3.05 11.96
N LYS A 3 -25.38 -2.96 10.65
CA LYS A 3 -24.15 -3.45 10.04
C LYS A 3 -23.05 -2.43 10.35
N GLN A 4 -21.97 -2.87 10.99
CA GLN A 4 -20.80 -2.02 11.20
C GLN A 4 -20.23 -1.57 9.84
N PRO A 5 -19.77 -0.31 9.71
CA PRO A 5 -19.12 0.16 8.49
C PRO A 5 -17.90 -0.71 8.15
N VAL A 6 -17.71 -0.99 6.87
CA VAL A 6 -16.52 -1.72 6.40
C VAL A 6 -15.47 -0.71 5.97
N ILE A 7 -14.27 -0.79 6.54
CA ILE A 7 -13.18 0.15 6.29
C ILE A 7 -11.99 -0.62 5.71
N GLY A 8 -11.51 -0.20 4.53
CA GLY A 8 -10.26 -0.71 3.98
C GLY A 8 -9.09 -0.21 4.82
N ILE A 9 -8.07 -1.04 5.03
CA ILE A 9 -6.89 -0.63 5.80
C ILE A 9 -5.61 -1.21 5.21
N SER A 10 -4.53 -0.41 5.15
CA SER A 10 -3.22 -0.95 4.81
C SER A 10 -2.82 -2.03 5.80
N GLY A 11 -2.54 -3.25 5.33
CA GLY A 11 -2.35 -4.43 6.18
C GLY A 11 -1.21 -4.31 7.20
N CYS A 12 -0.19 -3.48 6.95
CA CYS A 12 0.84 -3.22 7.94
C CYS A 12 0.31 -2.49 9.19
N LEU A 13 -0.77 -1.72 9.08
CA LEU A 13 -1.41 -0.99 10.18
C LEU A 13 -2.20 -1.90 11.11
N THR A 14 -2.55 -3.11 10.67
CA THR A 14 -3.23 -4.11 11.52
C THR A 14 -2.27 -4.93 12.37
N GLY A 15 -0.95 -4.78 12.16
CA GLY A 15 0.07 -5.60 12.81
C GLY A 15 0.58 -6.76 11.95
N SER A 16 0.09 -6.90 10.72
CA SER A 16 0.60 -7.94 9.80
C SER A 16 2.01 -7.62 9.32
N SER A 17 2.88 -8.63 9.31
CA SER A 17 4.30 -8.55 8.95
C SER A 17 4.53 -8.48 7.43
N VAL A 18 3.92 -7.48 6.77
CA VAL A 18 3.86 -7.34 5.30
C VAL A 18 4.76 -6.23 4.74
N ARG A 19 5.45 -5.49 5.61
CA ARG A 19 6.35 -4.41 5.19
C ARG A 19 7.59 -4.97 4.50
N PHE A 20 8.23 -4.14 3.69
CA PHE A 20 9.47 -4.50 3.00
C PHE A 20 10.59 -4.96 3.96
N ASP A 21 10.63 -4.42 5.18
CA ASP A 21 11.58 -4.79 6.23
C ASP A 21 11.18 -6.03 7.04
N GLY A 22 10.11 -6.73 6.64
CA GLY A 22 9.58 -7.89 7.37
C GLY A 22 8.76 -7.53 8.62
N GLY A 23 8.64 -6.24 8.94
CA GLY A 23 7.93 -5.76 10.12
C GLY A 23 6.47 -5.38 9.84
N HIS A 24 5.89 -4.68 10.83
CA HIS A 24 4.57 -4.06 10.73
C HIS A 24 4.64 -2.57 11.11
N LYS A 25 3.51 -1.88 11.04
CA LYS A 25 3.34 -0.50 11.50
C LYS A 25 2.00 -0.36 12.19
N ARG A 26 1.76 -1.26 13.16
CA ARG A 26 0.47 -1.39 13.83
C ARG A 26 0.06 -0.02 14.35
N LEU A 27 -1.14 0.43 14.00
CA LEU A 27 -1.68 1.70 14.45
C LEU A 27 -2.60 1.44 15.66
N PRO A 28 -2.19 1.79 16.89
CA PRO A 28 -2.99 1.51 18.09
C PRO A 28 -4.39 2.10 18.00
N PHE A 29 -4.53 3.35 17.55
CA PHE A 29 -5.84 3.98 17.35
C PHE A 29 -6.79 3.13 16.49
N ALA A 30 -6.31 2.59 15.36
CA ALA A 30 -7.14 1.77 14.49
C ALA A 30 -7.52 0.44 15.17
N MET A 31 -6.55 -0.22 15.81
CA MET A 31 -6.73 -1.59 16.29
C MET A 31 -7.32 -1.70 17.70
N ASP A 32 -7.12 -0.70 18.55
CA ASP A 32 -7.51 -0.71 19.96
C ASP A 32 -8.76 0.15 20.19
N GLU A 33 -8.90 1.29 19.49
CA GLU A 33 -9.99 2.24 19.73
C GLU A 33 -11.10 2.17 18.68
N LEU A 34 -10.74 2.05 17.40
CA LEU A 34 -11.70 2.07 16.28
C LEU A 34 -12.26 0.67 15.95
N ALA A 35 -11.48 -0.39 16.12
CA ALA A 35 -11.87 -1.77 15.80
C ALA A 35 -13.20 -2.25 16.40
N PRO A 36 -13.62 -1.85 17.62
CA PRO A 36 -14.93 -2.22 18.15
C PRO A 36 -16.12 -1.68 17.36
N TRP A 37 -15.92 -0.68 16.51
CA TRP A 37 -16.99 0.07 15.84
C TRP A 37 -17.10 -0.22 14.33
N VAL A 38 -16.08 -0.82 13.73
CA VAL A 38 -15.97 -1.03 12.28
C VAL A 38 -15.41 -2.40 11.95
N THR A 39 -15.68 -2.89 10.74
CA THR A 39 -15.05 -4.09 10.20
C THR A 39 -13.90 -3.70 9.29
N PHE A 40 -12.67 -4.11 9.61
CA PHE A 40 -11.52 -3.85 8.75
C PHE A 40 -11.36 -4.89 7.63
N LYS A 41 -11.12 -4.41 6.41
CA LYS A 41 -10.71 -5.21 5.25
C LYS A 41 -9.23 -4.89 4.93
N PRO A 42 -8.26 -5.65 5.49
CA PRO A 42 -6.85 -5.34 5.29
C PRO A 42 -6.40 -5.67 3.87
N ILE A 43 -5.49 -4.85 3.33
CA ILE A 43 -4.84 -5.11 2.04
C ILE A 43 -3.40 -4.58 2.04
N CYS A 44 -2.50 -5.35 1.43
CA CYS A 44 -1.17 -4.88 1.04
C CYS A 44 -1.02 -5.09 -0.46
N PRO A 45 -1.09 -4.02 -1.28
CA PRO A 45 -0.95 -4.12 -2.73
C PRO A 45 0.36 -4.80 -3.15
N GLU A 46 1.46 -4.55 -2.44
CA GLU A 46 2.76 -5.16 -2.71
C GLU A 46 2.74 -6.69 -2.53
N MET A 47 2.08 -7.20 -1.48
CA MET A 47 1.89 -8.64 -1.32
C MET A 47 0.93 -9.20 -2.37
N ALA A 48 -0.10 -8.43 -2.73
CA ALA A 48 -1.13 -8.85 -3.70
C ALA A 48 -0.59 -8.99 -5.13
N ILE A 49 0.43 -8.22 -5.50
CA ILE A 49 1.18 -8.39 -6.76
C ILE A 49 2.29 -9.46 -6.68
N GLY A 50 2.34 -10.22 -5.58
CA GLY A 50 3.24 -11.37 -5.40
C GLY A 50 4.62 -11.05 -4.82
N LEU A 51 4.85 -9.86 -4.24
CA LEU A 51 6.14 -9.58 -3.60
C LEU A 51 6.25 -10.27 -2.22
N SER A 52 7.45 -10.70 -1.88
CA SER A 52 7.76 -11.30 -0.57
C SER A 52 7.87 -10.26 0.54
N SER A 53 7.81 -10.71 1.79
CA SER A 53 8.18 -9.93 2.97
C SER A 53 9.21 -10.75 3.76
N PRO A 54 10.46 -10.28 3.94
CA PRO A 54 11.01 -9.00 3.49
C PRO A 54 11.29 -8.93 1.97
N ARG A 55 11.56 -7.72 1.48
CA ARG A 55 11.93 -7.38 0.09
C ARG A 55 12.69 -6.04 0.05
N PRO A 56 13.42 -5.71 -1.02
CA PRO A 56 13.92 -4.35 -1.20
C PRO A 56 12.77 -3.34 -1.24
N ALA A 57 13.01 -2.12 -0.73
CA ALA A 57 11.97 -1.09 -0.71
C ALA A 57 11.61 -0.66 -2.14
N LEU A 58 10.36 -0.25 -2.36
CA LEU A 58 9.91 0.34 -3.62
C LEU A 58 10.03 1.87 -3.57
N ARG A 59 10.14 2.50 -4.74
CA ARG A 59 10.13 3.95 -4.95
C ARG A 59 9.22 4.29 -6.12
N LEU A 60 8.63 5.47 -6.05
CA LEU A 60 8.00 6.09 -7.22
C LEU A 60 9.07 6.96 -7.89
N VAL A 61 9.40 6.65 -9.14
CA VAL A 61 10.42 7.32 -9.95
C VAL A 61 9.72 8.06 -11.07
N ARG A 62 10.02 9.34 -11.23
CA ARG A 62 9.63 10.12 -12.40
C ARG A 62 10.72 9.96 -13.46
N THR A 63 10.36 9.40 -14.61
CA THR A 63 11.27 9.24 -15.75
C THR A 63 11.57 10.60 -16.38
N ASP A 64 12.65 10.67 -17.17
CA ASP A 64 13.00 11.88 -17.93
C ASP A 64 11.90 12.29 -18.93
N GLU A 65 11.10 11.31 -19.36
CA GLU A 65 9.94 11.48 -20.24
C GLU A 65 8.68 11.95 -19.47
N GLY A 66 8.75 12.01 -18.14
CA GLY A 66 7.70 12.53 -17.25
C GLY A 66 6.74 11.48 -16.68
N GLU A 67 6.89 10.21 -17.06
CA GLU A 67 6.09 9.10 -16.54
C GLU A 67 6.43 8.79 -15.08
N ILE A 68 5.48 8.22 -14.32
CA ILE A 68 5.73 7.76 -12.96
C ILE A 68 5.75 6.24 -12.94
N GLN A 69 6.87 5.67 -12.53
CA GLN A 69 7.07 4.23 -12.41
C GLN A 69 7.31 3.82 -10.96
N MET A 70 6.77 2.68 -10.57
CA MET A 70 7.05 2.04 -9.29
C MET A 70 8.17 1.02 -9.45
N ARG A 71 9.37 1.34 -8.98
CA ARG A 71 10.57 0.51 -9.13
C ARG A 71 11.14 0.07 -7.80
N PHE A 72 11.91 -1.01 -7.77
CA PHE A 72 12.72 -1.34 -6.60
C PHE A 72 13.82 -0.29 -6.36
N SER A 73 14.14 -0.05 -5.10
CA SER A 73 15.16 0.90 -4.65
C SER A 73 16.59 0.39 -4.77
N SER A 74 16.77 -0.91 -4.99
CA SER A 74 18.06 -1.56 -5.23
C SER A 74 18.14 -2.06 -6.66
N GLU A 75 19.35 -2.14 -7.20
CA GLU A 75 19.63 -2.81 -8.47
C GLU A 75 19.03 -4.24 -8.47
N PRO A 76 18.44 -4.68 -9.60
CA PRO A 76 18.40 -4.05 -10.92
C PRO A 76 17.31 -2.97 -11.11
N HIS A 77 16.66 -2.50 -10.04
CA HIS A 77 15.59 -1.50 -10.09
C HIS A 77 14.36 -1.94 -10.89
N ASP A 78 14.00 -3.22 -10.83
CA ASP A 78 12.88 -3.77 -11.61
C ASP A 78 11.61 -2.94 -11.43
N ASP A 79 10.93 -2.68 -12.55
CA ASP A 79 9.67 -1.96 -12.62
C ASP A 79 8.49 -2.90 -12.34
N VAL A 80 7.63 -2.52 -11.39
CA VAL A 80 6.40 -3.22 -11.01
C VAL A 80 5.13 -2.42 -11.32
N THR A 81 5.25 -1.31 -12.06
CA THR A 81 4.13 -0.40 -12.42
C THR A 81 2.98 -1.15 -13.06
N GLY A 82 3.26 -1.98 -14.07
CA GLY A 82 2.24 -2.78 -14.76
C GLY A 82 1.50 -3.73 -13.81
N LYS A 83 2.25 -4.50 -12.99
CA LYS A 83 1.65 -5.40 -11.99
C LYS A 83 0.75 -4.65 -11.01
N MET A 84 1.16 -3.47 -10.58
CA MET A 84 0.38 -2.64 -9.66
C MET A 84 -0.88 -2.07 -10.32
N ALA A 85 -0.77 -1.64 -11.58
CA ALA A 85 -1.92 -1.17 -12.36
C ALA A 85 -2.95 -2.28 -12.57
N ASP A 86 -2.50 -3.48 -12.95
CA ASP A 86 -3.37 -4.65 -13.15
C ASP A 86 -4.09 -5.06 -11.85
N PHE A 87 -3.34 -5.16 -10.74
CA PHE A 87 -3.93 -5.43 -9.44
C PHE A 87 -4.97 -4.37 -9.06
N THR A 88 -4.64 -3.09 -9.24
CA THR A 88 -5.55 -1.98 -8.92
C THR A 88 -6.83 -2.05 -9.75
N ALA A 89 -6.72 -2.29 -11.05
CA ALA A 89 -7.87 -2.44 -11.94
C ALA A 89 -8.80 -3.59 -11.51
N GLY A 90 -8.24 -4.72 -11.06
CA GLY A 90 -9.02 -5.84 -10.53
C GLY A 90 -9.59 -5.62 -9.11
N TYR A 91 -8.90 -4.83 -8.28
CA TYR A 91 -9.28 -4.59 -6.89
C TYR A 91 -10.35 -3.49 -6.73
N LEU A 92 -10.28 -2.42 -7.54
CA LEU A 92 -11.17 -1.26 -7.45
C LEU A 92 -12.67 -1.59 -7.49
N PRO A 93 -13.18 -2.49 -8.38
CA PRO A 93 -14.59 -2.86 -8.39
C PRO A 93 -15.08 -3.45 -7.07
N GLY A 94 -14.19 -4.10 -6.31
CA GLY A 94 -14.47 -4.71 -5.00
C GLY A 94 -14.50 -3.72 -3.83
N LEU A 95 -14.32 -2.42 -4.07
CA LEU A 95 -14.30 -1.38 -3.03
C LEU A 95 -15.63 -0.66 -2.84
N GLY A 96 -16.64 -0.90 -3.68
CA GLY A 96 -17.95 -0.23 -3.56
C GLY A 96 -18.68 -0.47 -2.25
N GLU A 97 -18.30 -1.50 -1.49
CA GLU A 97 -18.85 -1.80 -0.16
C GLU A 97 -18.15 -1.06 1.00
N LEU A 98 -17.02 -0.40 0.73
CA LEU A 98 -16.23 0.29 1.75
C LEU A 98 -16.80 1.66 2.06
N ALA A 99 -16.93 1.97 3.35
CA ALA A 99 -17.32 3.30 3.84
C ALA A 99 -16.12 4.26 3.94
N GLY A 100 -14.89 3.76 3.79
CA GLY A 100 -13.67 4.55 3.88
C GLY A 100 -12.42 3.69 3.83
N PHE A 101 -11.25 4.34 3.86
CA PHE A 101 -9.96 3.68 3.78
C PHE A 101 -8.91 4.34 4.69
N ILE A 102 -8.14 3.53 5.43
CA ILE A 102 -7.01 3.98 6.26
C ILE A 102 -5.71 3.51 5.60
N VAL A 103 -4.92 4.46 5.12
CA VAL A 103 -3.69 4.17 4.39
C VAL A 103 -2.42 4.37 5.22
N CYS A 104 -1.38 3.58 4.92
CA CYS A 104 -0.07 3.79 5.50
C CYS A 104 0.65 4.97 4.82
N ALA A 105 0.79 6.08 5.54
CA ALA A 105 1.50 7.27 5.07
C ALA A 105 2.91 6.96 4.55
N LYS A 106 3.31 7.67 3.49
CA LYS A 106 4.61 7.58 2.79
C LYS A 106 4.91 6.23 2.12
N SER A 107 3.96 5.31 2.06
CA SER A 107 4.12 4.05 1.31
C SER A 107 3.97 4.32 -0.19
N PRO A 108 4.89 3.89 -1.07
CA PRO A 108 4.76 4.06 -2.52
C PRO A 108 3.51 3.37 -3.09
N SER A 109 3.02 2.32 -2.43
CA SER A 109 1.88 1.50 -2.86
C SER A 109 0.54 1.87 -2.24
N CYS A 110 0.53 2.60 -1.12
CA CYS A 110 -0.71 2.88 -0.37
C CYS A 110 -0.85 4.34 0.07
N GLY A 111 0.22 5.12 0.12
CA GLY A 111 0.14 6.49 0.62
C GLY A 111 -0.73 7.35 -0.29
N MET A 112 -1.53 8.23 0.31
CA MET A 112 -2.44 9.10 -0.43
C MET A 112 -1.77 10.39 -0.89
N GLU A 113 -0.88 10.96 -0.07
CA GLU A 113 -0.28 12.27 -0.31
C GLU A 113 1.17 12.33 0.17
N ARG A 114 1.90 13.36 -0.29
CA ARG A 114 3.29 13.68 0.13
C ARG A 114 4.24 12.49 0.00
N LEU A 115 4.02 11.71 -1.06
CA LEU A 115 4.89 10.63 -1.48
C LEU A 115 6.16 11.22 -2.08
N ARG A 116 7.31 10.65 -1.74
CA ARG A 116 8.57 11.03 -2.38
C ARG A 116 8.59 10.46 -3.80
N LEU A 117 8.63 11.36 -4.77
CA LEU A 117 8.98 11.04 -6.15
C LEU A 117 10.48 11.23 -6.30
N TYR A 118 11.15 10.20 -6.79
CA TYR A 118 12.57 10.24 -7.11
C TYR A 118 12.75 10.55 -8.60
N ASP A 119 13.89 11.12 -8.99
CA ASP A 119 14.30 11.17 -10.40
C ASP A 119 15.07 9.90 -10.81
N GLU A 120 15.43 9.77 -12.09
CA GLU A 120 16.25 8.66 -12.62
C GLU A 120 17.63 8.56 -11.95
N LYS A 121 18.10 9.62 -11.28
CA LYS A 121 19.37 9.66 -10.54
C LYS A 121 19.21 9.32 -9.06
N GLY A 122 17.99 9.09 -8.60
CA GLY A 122 17.66 8.72 -7.22
C GLY A 122 17.61 9.89 -6.23
N ASN A 123 17.50 11.15 -6.69
CA ASN A 123 17.34 12.32 -5.81
C ASN A 123 15.93 12.44 -5.24
#